data_AF-A0AAU6LPW6-F1
#
_entry.id   AF-A0AAU6LPW6-F1
#
_cell.length_a   1.000
_cell.length_b   1.000
_cell.length_c   1.000
_cell.angle_alpha   90.00
_cell.angle_beta   90.00
_cell.angle_gamma   90.00
#
_symmetry.space_group_name_H-M   'P 1'
#
loop_
_entity.id
_entity.type
_entity.pdbx_description
1 polymer ?
#
loop_
_entity_poly.entity_id
_entity_poly.type
_entity_poly.pdbx_seq_one_letter_code
_entity_poly.pdbx_strand_id
1 'polypeptide(L)'
;MTSIERTAYPRFKRLITARELHVFFTPSEEERAWAEEVADSDEHQLALLLALRSYQRMGCFPKAYDVPDQVVEFVRRAAELPENTLPVYGSERTAKSQRSMVRQRCGMRYDGPGARVLAEETMRVEAASRNNPADLINIALEKLVEARLEIPRYSTLDAMASRVRARVNEEILAGVGSG
;
A
#
# COMPACT_ATOMS: atom_id res chain seq x y z
N MET A 1 -8.72 13.85 -12.51
CA MET A 1 -8.28 12.57 -11.93
C MET A 1 -6.88 12.30 -12.46
N THR A 2 -5.90 12.17 -11.58
CA THR A 2 -4.52 11.83 -11.96
C THR A 2 -4.47 10.35 -12.34
N SER A 3 -3.73 10.00 -13.39
CA SER A 3 -3.51 8.57 -13.69
C SER A 3 -2.55 7.98 -12.66
N ILE A 4 -2.97 6.89 -12.01
CA ILE A 4 -2.13 6.12 -11.07
C ILE A 4 -0.86 5.60 -11.72
N GLU A 5 -0.86 5.39 -13.03
CA GLU A 5 0.30 4.94 -13.78
C GLU A 5 1.40 6.00 -13.88
N ARG A 6 1.05 7.27 -13.66
CA ARG A 6 1.98 8.40 -13.65
C ARG A 6 2.57 8.68 -12.27
N THR A 7 2.26 7.87 -11.26
CA THR A 7 2.76 8.04 -9.90
C THR A 7 3.60 6.84 -9.45
N ALA A 8 4.38 7.04 -8.40
CA ALA A 8 5.12 6.00 -7.70
C ALA A 8 4.22 5.20 -6.73
N TYR A 9 2.89 5.24 -6.91
CA TYR A 9 1.97 4.55 -6.00
C TYR A 9 2.24 3.04 -6.01
N PRO A 10 2.41 2.40 -4.85
CA PRO A 10 2.73 0.97 -4.76
C PRO A 10 1.65 0.12 -5.42
N ARG A 11 2.08 -0.76 -6.33
CA ARG A 11 1.22 -1.71 -7.04
C ARG A 11 2.02 -2.89 -7.54
N PHE A 12 1.34 -4.00 -7.79
CA PHE A 12 1.94 -5.09 -8.55
C PHE A 12 2.21 -4.64 -10.00
N LYS A 13 3.42 -4.95 -10.47
CA LYS A 13 3.79 -4.75 -11.87
C LYS A 13 3.12 -5.84 -12.71
N ARG A 14 2.84 -5.54 -13.98
CA ARG A 14 2.31 -6.53 -14.95
C ARG A 14 3.22 -7.76 -15.08
N LEU A 15 4.53 -7.54 -14.96
CA LEU A 15 5.55 -8.58 -14.95
C LEU A 15 6.35 -8.46 -13.66
N ILE A 16 6.51 -9.57 -12.94
CA ILE A 16 7.34 -9.66 -11.73
C ILE A 16 8.41 -10.70 -12.04
N THR A 17 9.67 -10.29 -11.93
CA THR A 17 10.78 -11.19 -12.22
C THR A 17 10.92 -12.26 -11.13
N ALA A 18 11.51 -13.41 -11.45
CA ALA A 18 11.82 -14.44 -10.46
C ALA A 18 12.67 -13.90 -9.30
N ARG A 19 13.59 -12.97 -9.58
CA ARG A 19 14.39 -12.28 -8.56
C ARG A 19 13.51 -11.42 -7.64
N GLU A 20 12.58 -10.64 -8.19
CA GLU A 20 11.64 -9.86 -7.38
C GLU A 20 10.70 -10.75 -6.57
N LEU A 21 10.28 -11.91 -7.09
CA LEU A 21 9.52 -12.90 -6.33
C LEU A 21 10.32 -13.37 -5.12
N HIS A 22 11.56 -13.81 -5.37
CA HIS A 22 12.41 -14.35 -4.32
C HIS A 22 12.74 -13.32 -3.23
N VAL A 23 13.09 -12.09 -3.61
CA VAL A 23 13.49 -11.04 -2.67
C VAL A 23 12.33 -10.56 -1.80
N PHE A 24 11.12 -10.42 -2.37
CA PHE A 24 10.02 -9.75 -1.67
C PHE A 24 8.92 -10.68 -1.18
N PHE A 25 8.84 -11.90 -1.70
CA PHE A 25 7.71 -12.80 -1.44
C PHE A 25 8.10 -14.16 -0.87
N THR A 26 9.35 -14.40 -0.47
CA THR A 26 9.75 -15.66 0.20
C THR A 26 9.53 -15.53 1.70
N PRO A 27 8.48 -16.09 2.35
CA PRO A 27 8.27 -16.06 3.80
C PRO A 27 9.51 -16.53 4.59
N SER A 28 9.90 -15.82 5.66
CA SER A 28 10.92 -16.33 6.58
C SER A 28 10.33 -17.50 7.37
N GLU A 29 11.19 -18.32 7.96
CA GLU A 29 10.74 -19.43 8.82
C GLU A 29 9.88 -18.93 9.98
N GLU A 30 10.29 -17.83 10.62
CA GLU A 30 9.52 -17.20 11.70
C GLU A 30 8.15 -16.70 11.22
N GLU A 31 8.06 -16.16 10.01
CA GLU A 31 6.78 -15.69 9.45
C GLU A 31 5.87 -16.86 9.03
N ARG A 32 6.43 -17.98 8.58
CA ARG A 32 5.65 -19.20 8.30
C ARG A 32 5.07 -19.78 9.58
N ALA A 33 5.91 -19.97 10.60
CA ALA A 33 5.49 -20.49 11.90
C ALA A 33 4.42 -19.60 12.55
N TRP A 34 4.61 -18.28 12.50
CA TRP A 34 3.61 -17.34 12.98
C TRP A 34 2.28 -17.44 12.21
N ALA A 35 2.33 -17.58 10.88
CA ALA A 35 1.11 -17.69 10.08
C ALA A 35 0.37 -19.01 10.33
N GLU A 36 1.10 -20.11 10.55
CA GLU A 36 0.56 -21.41 10.92
C GLU A 36 -0.12 -21.38 12.30
N GLU A 37 0.48 -20.72 13.29
CA GLU A 37 -0.10 -20.58 14.64
C GLU A 37 -1.42 -19.79 14.63
N VAL A 38 -1.51 -18.77 13.76
CA VAL A 38 -2.63 -17.83 13.73
C VAL A 38 -3.76 -18.27 12.79
N ALA A 39 -3.46 -19.07 11.78
CA ALA A 39 -4.43 -19.49 10.78
C ALA A 39 -5.08 -20.83 11.12
N ASP A 40 -6.40 -20.90 10.95
CA ASP A 40 -7.17 -22.13 11.21
C ASP A 40 -7.13 -23.14 10.04
N SER A 41 -6.50 -22.78 8.90
CA SER A 41 -6.32 -23.66 7.74
C SER A 41 -5.23 -23.16 6.78
N ASP A 42 -4.74 -24.04 5.91
CA ASP A 42 -3.76 -23.72 4.86
C ASP A 42 -4.21 -22.56 3.97
N GLU A 43 -5.50 -22.47 3.64
CA GLU A 43 -6.06 -21.38 2.83
C GLU A 43 -5.98 -20.03 3.54
N HIS A 44 -6.24 -20.02 4.84
CA HIS A 44 -6.12 -18.82 5.67
C HIS A 44 -4.66 -18.45 5.91
N GLN A 45 -3.78 -19.45 6.06
CA GLN A 45 -2.34 -19.25 6.19
C GLN A 45 -1.78 -18.59 4.92
N LEU A 46 -2.16 -19.10 3.74
CA LEU A 46 -1.79 -18.51 2.46
C LEU A 46 -2.30 -17.07 2.33
N ALA A 47 -3.57 -16.82 2.66
CA ALA A 47 -4.14 -15.47 2.62
C ALA A 47 -3.39 -14.49 3.56
N LEU A 48 -3.02 -14.95 4.76
CA LEU A 48 -2.29 -14.16 5.76
C LEU A 48 -0.86 -13.85 5.30
N LEU A 49 -0.13 -14.84 4.76
CA LEU A 49 1.21 -14.67 4.21
C LEU A 49 1.21 -13.72 3.00
N LEU A 50 0.22 -13.83 2.12
CA LEU A 50 0.05 -12.91 1.00
C LEU A 50 -0.20 -11.47 1.48
N ALA A 51 -1.05 -11.30 2.49
CA ALA A 51 -1.31 -9.99 3.10
C ALA A 51 -0.03 -9.41 3.74
N LEU A 52 0.72 -10.23 4.48
CA LEU A 52 1.99 -9.83 5.11
C LEU A 52 3.01 -9.39 4.07
N ARG A 53 3.32 -10.25 3.08
CA ARG A 53 4.31 -9.96 2.05
C ARG A 53 3.94 -8.75 1.20
N SER A 54 2.66 -8.65 0.85
CA SER A 54 2.16 -7.50 0.12
C SER A 54 2.32 -6.21 0.92
N TYR A 55 1.98 -6.23 2.21
CA TYR A 55 2.08 -5.05 3.07
C TYR A 55 3.54 -4.62 3.30
N GLN A 56 4.45 -5.57 3.55
CA GLN A 56 5.88 -5.28 3.69
C GLN A 56 6.48 -4.67 2.41
N ARG A 57 6.04 -5.15 1.23
CA ARG A 57 6.51 -4.62 -0.05
C ARG A 57 5.92 -3.26 -0.41
N MET A 58 4.65 -3.03 -0.10
CA MET A 58 3.90 -1.90 -0.64
C MET A 58 3.56 -0.82 0.40
N GLY A 59 3.70 -1.08 1.69
CA GLY A 59 3.27 -0.15 2.75
C GLY A 59 1.75 0.04 2.84
N CYS A 60 0.97 -0.76 2.11
CA CYS A 60 -0.49 -0.80 2.13
C CYS A 60 -1.00 -2.18 1.72
N PHE A 61 -2.26 -2.48 2.01
CA PHE A 61 -2.89 -3.74 1.63
C PHE A 61 -3.47 -3.66 0.21
N PRO A 62 -3.08 -4.56 -0.70
CA PRO A 62 -3.75 -4.68 -2.00
C PRO A 62 -5.17 -5.24 -1.78
N LYS A 63 -6.02 -5.10 -2.81
CA LYS A 63 -7.25 -5.89 -2.83
C LYS A 63 -6.89 -7.33 -3.17
N ALA A 64 -7.72 -8.27 -2.73
CA ALA A 64 -7.53 -9.70 -3.00
C ALA A 64 -7.26 -9.99 -4.49
N TYR A 65 -8.07 -9.42 -5.38
CA TYR A 65 -7.97 -9.59 -6.83
C TYR A 65 -6.81 -8.83 -7.49
N ASP A 66 -6.12 -7.95 -6.76
CA ASP A 66 -4.94 -7.24 -7.30
C ASP A 66 -3.66 -8.09 -7.17
N VAL A 67 -3.69 -9.17 -6.37
CA VAL A 67 -2.55 -10.06 -6.16
C VAL A 67 -2.40 -11.00 -7.36
N PRO A 68 -1.28 -10.97 -8.11
CA PRO A 68 -1.10 -11.82 -9.28
C PRO A 68 -0.97 -13.30 -8.91
N ASP A 69 -1.51 -14.19 -9.75
CA ASP A 69 -1.45 -15.65 -9.55
C ASP A 69 -0.02 -16.17 -9.35
N GLN A 70 0.96 -15.60 -10.06
CA GLN A 70 2.37 -15.96 -9.88
C GLN A 70 2.89 -15.68 -8.46
N VAL A 71 2.35 -14.66 -7.78
CA VAL A 71 2.71 -14.35 -6.39
C VAL A 71 2.03 -15.32 -5.45
N VAL A 72 0.75 -15.62 -5.69
CA VAL A 72 0.00 -16.64 -4.93
C VAL A 72 0.73 -17.97 -4.99
N GLU A 73 1.07 -18.42 -6.19
CA GLU A 73 1.76 -19.69 -6.42
C GLU A 73 3.16 -19.71 -5.81
N PHE A 74 3.92 -18.61 -5.93
CA PHE A 74 5.25 -18.51 -5.33
C PHE A 74 5.20 -18.61 -3.81
N VAL A 75 4.30 -17.85 -3.16
CA VAL A 75 4.16 -17.85 -1.70
C VAL A 75 3.67 -19.20 -1.19
N ARG A 76 2.72 -19.82 -1.88
CA ARG A 76 2.20 -21.16 -1.54
C ARG A 76 3.33 -22.20 -1.51
N ARG A 77 4.16 -22.24 -2.56
CA ARG A 77 5.35 -23.12 -2.63
C ARG A 77 6.37 -22.80 -1.56
N ALA A 78 6.66 -21.51 -1.34
CA ALA A 78 7.63 -21.08 -0.33
C ALA A 78 7.16 -21.34 1.11
N ALA A 79 5.86 -21.51 1.30
CA ALA A 79 5.23 -21.92 2.56
C ALA A 79 5.00 -23.44 2.66
N GLU A 80 5.42 -24.21 1.66
CA GLU A 80 5.28 -25.68 1.62
C GLU A 80 3.82 -26.17 1.71
N LEU A 81 2.88 -25.35 1.25
CA LEU A 81 1.45 -25.66 1.28
C LEU A 81 1.06 -26.59 0.11
N PRO A 82 -0.02 -27.40 0.26
CA PRO A 82 -0.52 -28.28 -0.79
C PRO A 82 -0.73 -27.58 -2.14
N GLU A 83 -0.62 -28.35 -3.23
CA GLU A 83 -0.63 -27.80 -4.60
C GLU A 83 -1.91 -27.03 -4.96
N ASN A 84 -3.04 -27.45 -4.38
CA ASN A 84 -4.36 -26.89 -4.68
C ASN A 84 -4.85 -25.87 -3.64
N THR A 85 -4.00 -25.45 -2.70
CA THR A 85 -4.37 -24.46 -1.68
C THR A 85 -4.58 -23.09 -2.33
N LEU A 86 -5.79 -22.56 -2.23
CA LEU A 86 -6.15 -21.22 -2.70
C LEU A 86 -6.42 -20.30 -1.50
N PRO A 87 -6.04 -19.01 -1.57
CA PRO A 87 -6.25 -18.11 -0.45
C PRO A 87 -7.75 -17.86 -0.21
N VAL A 88 -8.21 -18.14 1.00
CA VAL A 88 -9.56 -17.80 1.44
C VAL A 88 -9.51 -16.56 2.31
N TYR A 89 -10.09 -15.49 1.79
CA TYR A 89 -10.29 -14.26 2.56
C TYR A 89 -11.56 -14.43 3.39
N GLY A 90 -11.41 -14.52 4.70
CA GLY A 90 -12.54 -14.66 5.62
C GLY A 90 -13.48 -13.44 5.59
N SER A 91 -14.49 -13.46 6.46
CA SER A 91 -15.43 -12.34 6.65
C SER A 91 -14.70 -10.99 6.81
N GLU A 92 -15.39 -9.87 6.57
CA GLU A 92 -14.79 -8.53 6.79
C GLU A 92 -14.15 -8.37 8.18
N ARG A 93 -14.76 -8.98 9.20
CA ARG A 93 -14.23 -9.00 10.57
C ARG A 93 -12.91 -9.77 10.64
N THR A 94 -12.84 -10.95 10.04
CA THR A 94 -11.63 -11.79 9.99
C THR A 94 -10.52 -11.07 9.22
N ALA A 95 -10.84 -10.51 8.04
CA ALA A 95 -9.89 -9.75 7.23
C ALA A 95 -9.37 -8.51 7.97
N LYS A 96 -10.22 -7.81 8.74
CA LYS A 96 -9.80 -6.67 9.58
C LYS A 96 -8.86 -7.12 10.70
N SER A 97 -9.15 -8.24 11.34
CA SER A 97 -8.29 -8.84 12.38
C SER A 97 -6.91 -9.20 11.80
N GLN A 98 -6.88 -9.94 10.69
CA GLN A 98 -5.66 -10.32 9.98
C GLN A 98 -4.80 -9.12 9.60
N ARG A 99 -5.41 -8.06 9.04
CA ARG A 99 -4.69 -6.81 8.75
C ARG A 99 -4.12 -6.15 10.00
N SER A 100 -4.82 -6.22 11.13
CA SER A 100 -4.32 -5.69 12.41
C SER A 100 -3.07 -6.45 12.87
N MET A 101 -3.09 -7.78 12.78
CA MET A 101 -1.95 -8.62 13.15
C MET A 101 -0.75 -8.38 12.24
N VAL A 102 -0.97 -8.28 10.92
CA VAL A 102 0.08 -7.92 9.94
C VAL A 102 0.70 -6.55 10.26
N ARG A 103 -0.11 -5.53 10.57
CA ARG A 103 0.39 -4.21 10.94
C ARG A 103 1.27 -4.25 12.18
N GLN A 104 0.82 -4.94 13.22
CA GLN A 104 1.56 -5.11 14.46
C GLN A 104 2.92 -5.78 14.19
N ARG A 105 2.92 -6.85 13.39
CA ARG A 105 4.15 -7.57 13.02
C ARG A 105 5.13 -6.71 12.22
N CYS A 106 4.64 -5.84 11.34
CA CYS A 106 5.50 -4.98 10.51
C CYS A 106 6.06 -3.76 11.24
N GLY A 107 5.63 -3.47 12.48
CA GLY A 107 6.07 -2.30 13.24
C GLY A 107 5.74 -0.96 12.57
N MET A 108 4.81 -0.95 11.61
CA MET A 108 4.34 0.27 10.96
C MET A 108 3.35 0.98 11.87
N ARG A 109 3.45 2.31 11.97
CA ARG A 109 2.50 3.10 12.76
C ARG A 109 1.15 3.11 12.06
N TYR A 110 0.16 2.45 12.67
CA TYR A 110 -1.22 2.53 12.24
C TYR A 110 -1.84 3.87 12.68
N ASP A 111 -1.52 4.92 11.93
CA ASP A 111 -2.01 6.28 12.15
C ASP A 111 -2.54 6.84 10.83
N GLY A 112 -3.72 6.34 10.43
CA GLY A 112 -4.40 6.78 9.21
C GLY A 112 -4.72 8.30 9.20
N PRO A 113 -5.19 8.91 10.30
CA PRO A 113 -5.34 10.36 10.39
C PRO A 113 -4.01 11.10 10.22
N GLY A 114 -2.94 10.70 10.93
CA GLY A 114 -1.62 11.31 10.82
C GLY A 114 -1.03 11.18 9.42
N ALA A 115 -1.19 10.03 8.77
CA ALA A 115 -0.80 9.82 7.38
C ALA A 115 -1.50 10.79 6.42
N ARG A 116 -2.81 11.02 6.63
CA ARG A 116 -3.58 11.97 5.81
C ARG A 116 -3.15 13.42 6.03
N VAL A 117 -2.90 13.80 7.28
CA VAL A 117 -2.40 15.15 7.63
C VAL A 117 -1.03 15.37 7.00
N LEU A 118 -0.07 14.46 7.21
CA LEU A 118 1.27 14.56 6.65
C LEU A 118 1.25 14.65 5.12
N ALA A 119 0.45 13.81 4.46
CA ALA A 119 0.33 13.83 3.01
C ALA A 119 -0.22 15.18 2.50
N GLU A 120 -1.29 15.69 3.11
CA GLU A 120 -1.91 16.95 2.71
C GLU A 120 -1.00 18.16 2.95
N GLU A 121 -0.31 18.21 4.10
CA GLU A 121 0.67 19.26 4.41
C GLU A 121 1.86 19.24 3.43
N THR A 122 2.41 18.06 3.15
CA THR A 122 3.50 17.89 2.18
C THR A 122 3.08 18.38 0.80
N MET A 123 1.90 17.98 0.33
CA MET A 123 1.37 18.45 -0.95
C MET A 123 1.19 19.96 -0.97
N ARG A 124 0.70 20.56 0.12
CA ARG A 124 0.46 22.01 0.20
C ARG A 124 1.75 22.81 0.11
N VAL A 125 2.79 22.39 0.84
CA VAL A 125 4.11 23.04 0.81
C VAL A 125 4.71 23.00 -0.59
N GLU A 126 4.58 21.87 -1.28
CA GLU A 126 5.20 21.65 -2.59
C GLU A 126 4.36 22.17 -3.78
N ALA A 127 3.08 22.47 -3.56
CA ALA A 127 2.17 22.88 -4.64
C ALA A 127 2.50 24.23 -5.27
N ALA A 128 3.26 25.09 -4.57
CA ALA A 128 3.73 26.36 -5.13
C ALA A 128 4.82 26.17 -6.21
N SER A 129 5.65 25.12 -6.10
CA SER A 129 6.75 24.85 -7.02
C SER A 129 6.44 23.73 -8.04
N ARG A 130 5.45 22.87 -7.76
CA ARG A 130 5.08 21.71 -8.60
C ARG A 130 3.71 21.90 -9.24
N ASN A 131 3.68 21.86 -10.58
CA ASN A 131 2.46 22.13 -11.34
C ASN A 131 1.61 20.89 -11.65
N ASN A 132 2.15 19.68 -11.45
CA ASN A 132 1.51 18.42 -11.81
C ASN A 132 1.02 17.65 -10.56
N PRO A 133 -0.26 17.28 -10.47
CA PRO A 133 -0.80 16.46 -9.38
C PRO A 133 -0.03 15.16 -9.10
N ALA A 134 0.55 14.54 -10.13
CA ALA A 134 1.35 13.33 -9.95
C ALA A 134 2.61 13.59 -9.10
N ASP A 135 3.23 14.76 -9.24
CA ASP A 135 4.44 15.11 -8.49
C ASP A 135 4.10 15.36 -7.01
N LEU A 136 2.93 15.94 -6.74
CA LEU A 136 2.40 16.09 -5.38
C LEU A 136 2.11 14.75 -4.71
N ILE A 137 1.55 13.81 -5.47
CA ILE A 137 1.33 12.43 -4.98
C ILE A 137 2.68 11.75 -4.71
N ASN A 138 3.66 11.90 -5.60
CA ASN A 138 4.97 11.26 -5.45
C ASN A 138 5.72 11.75 -4.21
N ILE A 139 5.76 13.07 -3.96
CA ILE A 139 6.43 13.61 -2.77
C ILE A 139 5.70 13.24 -1.47
N ALA A 140 4.36 13.18 -1.48
CA ALA A 140 3.61 12.69 -0.33
C ALA A 140 3.90 11.21 -0.03
N LEU A 141 4.03 10.36 -1.06
CA LEU A 141 4.41 8.96 -0.89
C LEU A 141 5.80 8.80 -0.28
N GLU A 142 6.76 9.60 -0.73
CA GLU A 142 8.12 9.64 -0.16
C GLU A 142 8.08 9.95 1.36
N LYS A 143 7.35 11.00 1.75
CA LYS A 143 7.24 11.39 3.17
C LYS A 143 6.48 10.38 4.03
N LEU A 144 5.48 9.70 3.48
CA LEU A 144 4.78 8.62 4.18
C LEU A 144 5.70 7.42 4.45
N VAL A 145 6.54 7.05 3.47
CA VAL A 145 7.52 5.97 3.61
C VAL A 145 8.59 6.34 4.65
N GLU A 146 9.15 7.56 4.58
CA GLU A 146 10.10 8.07 5.57
C GLU A 146 9.53 8.05 6.99
N ALA A 147 8.26 8.44 7.16
CA ALA A 147 7.56 8.45 8.43
C ALA A 147 7.08 7.07 8.91
N ARG A 148 7.28 6.00 8.12
CA ARG A 148 6.77 4.64 8.38
C ARG A 148 5.27 4.61 8.65
N LEU A 149 4.52 5.39 7.88
CA LEU A 149 3.06 5.46 7.94
C LEU A 149 2.43 4.62 6.82
N GLU A 150 1.30 3.97 7.12
CA GLU A 150 0.53 3.24 6.11
C GLU A 150 0.08 4.18 5.00
N ILE A 151 0.34 3.80 3.75
CA ILE A 151 0.01 4.62 2.59
C ILE A 151 -1.51 4.66 2.39
N PRO A 152 -2.14 5.84 2.34
CA PRO A 152 -3.57 5.96 2.06
C PRO A 152 -3.95 5.37 0.70
N ARG A 153 -5.25 5.07 0.52
CA ARG A 153 -5.78 4.66 -0.77
C ARG A 153 -5.46 5.71 -1.85
N TYR A 154 -5.12 5.27 -3.06
CA TYR A 154 -4.82 6.19 -4.16
C TYR A 154 -5.90 7.25 -4.39
N SER A 155 -7.19 6.87 -4.36
CA SER A 155 -8.30 7.81 -4.51
C SER A 155 -8.32 8.90 -3.44
N THR A 156 -7.83 8.61 -2.23
CA THR A 156 -7.68 9.60 -1.16
C THR A 156 -6.57 10.59 -1.50
N LEU A 157 -5.42 10.11 -1.98
CA LEU A 157 -4.29 10.95 -2.39
C LEU A 157 -4.63 11.80 -3.62
N ASP A 158 -5.33 11.25 -4.62
CA ASP A 158 -5.75 11.98 -5.82
C ASP A 158 -6.78 13.08 -5.48
N ALA A 159 -7.72 12.80 -4.56
CA ALA A 159 -8.65 13.80 -4.06
C ALA A 159 -7.92 14.92 -3.30
N MET A 160 -6.92 14.60 -2.47
CA MET A 160 -6.09 15.58 -1.77
C MET A 160 -5.31 16.46 -2.74
N ALA A 161 -4.60 15.85 -3.69
CA ALA A 161 -3.84 16.58 -4.70
C ALA A 161 -4.74 17.52 -5.51
N SER A 162 -5.94 17.07 -5.86
CA SER A 162 -6.93 17.90 -6.57
C SER A 162 -7.38 19.10 -5.73
N ARG A 163 -7.69 18.91 -4.44
CA ARG A 163 -8.07 20.01 -3.54
C ARG A 163 -6.94 21.01 -3.33
N VAL A 164 -5.73 20.54 -3.08
CA VAL A 164 -4.55 21.40 -2.88
C VAL A 164 -4.30 22.25 -4.13
N ARG A 165 -4.41 21.66 -5.32
CA ARG A 165 -4.24 22.38 -6.59
C ARG A 165 -5.32 23.42 -6.83
N ALA A 166 -6.59 23.11 -6.54
CA ALA A 166 -7.67 24.10 -6.65
C ALA A 166 -7.37 25.33 -5.79
N ARG A 167 -6.96 25.10 -4.54
CA ARG A 167 -6.63 26.18 -3.59
C ARG A 167 -5.44 27.03 -4.04
N VAL A 168 -4.34 26.42 -4.48
CA VAL A 168 -3.17 27.18 -4.94
C VAL A 168 -3.47 27.98 -6.20
N ASN A 169 -4.27 27.43 -7.12
CA ASN A 169 -4.71 28.17 -8.31
C ASN A 169 -5.56 29.38 -7.93
N GLU A 170 -6.48 29.24 -6.97
CA GLU A 170 -7.28 30.36 -6.45
C GLU A 170 -6.39 31.44 -5.80
N GLU A 171 -5.40 31.05 -5.00
CA GLU A 171 -4.45 31.96 -4.35
C GLU A 171 -3.59 32.72 -5.37
N ILE A 172 -3.11 32.06 -6.42
CA ILE A 172 -2.36 32.69 -7.52
C ILE A 172 -3.26 33.68 -8.28
N LEU A 173 -4.50 33.28 -8.64
CA LEU A 173 -5.44 34.14 -9.35
C LEU A 173 -5.82 35.38 -8.53
N ALA A 174 -6.02 35.24 -7.22
CA ALA A 174 -6.29 36.35 -6.31
C ALA A 174 -5.08 37.31 -6.17
N GLY A 175 -3.86 36.76 -6.16
CA GLY A 175 -2.62 37.55 -6.11
C GLY A 175 -2.33 38.32 -7.41
N VAL A 176 -2.71 37.78 -8.56
CA VAL A 176 -2.55 38.44 -9.88
C VAL A 176 -3.62 39.52 -10.12
N GLY A 177 -4.80 39.43 -9.50
CA GLY A 177 -5.88 40.42 -9.63
C GLY A 177 -5.74 41.66 -8.73
N SER A 178 -4.70 41.73 -7.90
CA SER A 178 -4.46 42.82 -6.93
C SER A 178 -3.23 43.68 -7.27
N GLY A 179 -2.68 43.55 -8.48
CA GLY A 179 -1.49 44.26 -8.97
C GLY A 179 -1.77 45.21 -10.11
#